data_AF-A0A9E5VPE6-F1
#
_entry.id   AF-A0A9E5VPE6-F1
#
_cell.length_a   1.000
_cell.length_b   1.000
_cell.length_c   1.000
_cell.angle_alpha   90.00
_cell.angle_beta   90.00
_cell.angle_gamma   90.00
#
_symmetry.space_group_name_H-M   'P 1'
#
loop_
_entity.id
_entity.type
_entity.pdbx_description
1 polymer ?
#
loop_
_entity_poly.entity_id
_entity_poly.type
_entity_poly.pdbx_seq_one_letter_code
_entity_poly.pdbx_strand_id
1 'polypeptide(L)'
;MKHWGHLDIDERGHLRLGGCDALELAERFGTPLYVMEEDVIRRVCRSYTKALAGYRGGGLILFASKAFMTTAMCKIVESEGLGLDVVSGGELYVAMNAGFDMSKVYLHGNNKTPEDLRMAVDAGVGRVVIDSMSEIGLMAGIAKEKCRVQPVLVRVKPGIEAHTHEY
;
A
#
# COMPACT_ATOMS: atom_id res chain seq x y z
N MET A 1 9.46 -16.87 -24.21
CA MET A 1 9.42 -16.88 -22.73
C MET A 1 9.81 -15.48 -22.28
N LYS A 2 8.97 -14.73 -21.57
CA LYS A 2 9.35 -13.37 -21.12
C LYS A 2 10.45 -13.51 -20.07
N HIS A 3 11.67 -13.11 -20.40
CA HIS A 3 12.76 -13.02 -19.44
C HIS A 3 12.40 -11.92 -18.45
N TRP A 4 12.04 -12.32 -17.24
CA TRP A 4 12.03 -11.46 -16.06
C TRP A 4 13.50 -11.15 -15.77
N GLY A 5 14.06 -10.13 -16.42
CA GLY A 5 15.50 -9.82 -16.48
C GLY A 5 16.19 -9.44 -15.16
N HIS A 6 15.67 -9.94 -14.04
CA HIS A 6 16.12 -9.81 -12.66
C HIS A 6 16.52 -11.17 -12.05
N LEU A 7 16.25 -12.27 -12.75
CA LEU A 7 16.70 -13.61 -12.39
C LEU A 7 17.75 -14.07 -13.40
N ASP A 8 18.90 -14.51 -12.92
CA ASP A 8 19.93 -15.14 -13.76
C ASP A 8 20.55 -16.36 -13.08
N ILE A 9 21.40 -17.07 -13.82
CA ILE A 9 22.19 -18.18 -13.34
C ILE A 9 23.66 -17.81 -13.56
N ASP A 10 24.48 -17.93 -12.53
CA ASP A 10 25.92 -17.63 -12.61
C ASP A 10 26.72 -18.75 -13.29
N GLU A 11 28.03 -18.52 -13.47
CA GLU A 11 28.94 -19.50 -14.10
C GLU A 11 29.05 -20.83 -13.33
N ARG A 12 28.66 -20.86 -12.06
CA ARG A 12 28.66 -22.04 -11.20
C ARG A 12 27.32 -22.79 -11.23
N GLY A 13 26.33 -22.26 -11.95
CA GLY A 13 24.98 -22.83 -12.02
C GLY A 13 24.07 -22.42 -10.86
N HIS A 14 24.44 -21.41 -10.08
CA HIS A 14 23.63 -20.92 -8.97
C HIS A 14 22.62 -19.88 -9.43
N LEU A 15 21.38 -19.94 -8.91
CA LEU A 15 20.38 -18.89 -9.12
C LEU A 15 20.82 -17.59 -8.45
N ARG A 16 20.73 -16.46 -9.16
CA ARG A 16 20.89 -15.12 -8.57
C ARG A 16 19.59 -14.33 -8.60
N LEU A 17 19.35 -13.61 -7.51
CA LEU A 17 18.20 -12.75 -7.28
C LEU A 17 18.70 -11.31 -7.14
N GLY A 18 18.42 -10.43 -8.11
CA GLY A 18 18.92 -9.05 -8.07
C GLY A 18 20.45 -8.96 -7.97
N GLY A 19 21.17 -9.94 -8.53
CA GLY A 19 22.63 -10.03 -8.45
C GLY A 19 23.19 -10.77 -7.22
N CYS A 20 22.37 -11.17 -6.24
CA CYS A 20 22.79 -11.92 -5.06
C CYS A 20 22.66 -13.43 -5.29
N ASP A 21 23.66 -14.23 -4.87
CA ASP A 21 23.64 -15.70 -4.94
C ASP A 21 22.59 -16.27 -3.96
N ALA A 22 21.65 -17.08 -4.46
CA ALA A 22 20.57 -17.62 -3.65
C ALA A 22 21.06 -18.60 -2.56
N LEU A 23 22.16 -19.32 -2.79
CA LEU A 23 22.74 -20.22 -1.78
C LEU A 23 23.43 -19.41 -0.68
N GLU A 24 24.13 -18.32 -1.01
CA GLU A 24 24.69 -17.41 -0.01
C GLU A 24 23.60 -16.79 0.87
N LEU A 25 22.49 -16.37 0.25
CA LEU A 25 21.32 -15.87 1.00
C LEU A 25 20.72 -16.93 1.93
N ALA A 26 20.59 -18.18 1.45
CA ALA A 26 20.06 -19.28 2.25
C ALA A 26 21.00 -19.67 3.41
N GLU A 27 22.31 -19.69 3.19
CA GLU A 27 23.31 -19.96 4.23
C GLU A 27 23.30 -18.86 5.30
N ARG A 28 23.21 -17.60 4.87
CA ARG A 28 23.27 -16.44 5.77
C ARG A 28 21.99 -16.22 6.57
N PHE A 29 20.82 -16.40 5.97
CA PHE A 29 19.53 -16.05 6.57
C PHE A 29 18.64 -17.25 6.92
N GLY A 30 19.05 -18.47 6.54
CA GLY A 30 18.27 -19.69 6.73
C GLY A 30 17.09 -19.82 5.77
N THR A 31 16.34 -20.91 5.89
CA THR A 31 15.15 -21.19 5.06
C THR A 31 13.96 -21.66 5.92
N PRO A 32 12.71 -21.31 5.57
CA PRO A 32 12.28 -20.59 4.36
C PRO A 32 12.62 -19.08 4.40
N LEU A 33 12.98 -18.51 3.24
CA LEU A 33 13.41 -17.12 3.09
C LEU A 33 12.58 -16.41 2.00
N TYR A 34 12.06 -15.23 2.33
CA TYR A 34 11.50 -14.30 1.34
C TYR A 34 12.56 -13.27 0.94
N VAL A 35 12.82 -13.16 -0.35
CA VAL A 35 13.77 -12.20 -0.92
C VAL A 35 13.01 -11.28 -1.87
N MET A 36 13.13 -9.97 -1.63
CA MET A 36 12.48 -8.93 -2.45
C MET A 36 13.56 -8.09 -3.11
N GLU A 37 13.48 -7.92 -4.43
CA GLU A 37 14.40 -7.04 -5.16
C GLU A 37 13.89 -5.59 -5.12
N GLU A 38 14.58 -4.75 -4.35
CA GLU A 38 14.21 -3.35 -4.16
C GLU A 38 14.21 -2.56 -5.47
N ASP A 39 15.18 -2.79 -6.36
CA ASP A 39 15.26 -2.09 -7.65
C ASP A 39 14.07 -2.40 -8.57
N VAL A 40 13.53 -3.62 -8.52
CA VAL A 40 12.30 -3.97 -9.22
C VAL A 40 11.11 -3.24 -8.62
N ILE A 41 10.98 -3.23 -7.29
CA ILE A 41 9.92 -2.51 -6.59
C ILE A 41 9.94 -1.02 -6.97
N ARG A 42 11.10 -0.37 -6.87
CA ARG A 42 11.29 1.05 -7.21
C ARG A 42 10.96 1.31 -8.68
N ARG A 43 11.40 0.46 -9.59
CA ARG A 43 11.10 0.58 -11.03
C ARG A 43 9.60 0.51 -11.30
N VAL A 44 8.88 -0.36 -10.60
CA VAL A 44 7.42 -0.45 -10.69
C VAL A 44 6.77 0.81 -10.12
N CYS A 45 7.18 1.29 -8.94
CA CYS A 45 6.69 2.56 -8.38
C CYS A 45 6.86 3.73 -9.38
N ARG A 46 8.05 3.84 -9.98
CA ARG A 46 8.38 4.88 -10.97
C ARG A 46 7.57 4.78 -12.25
N SER A 47 7.20 3.57 -12.68
CA SER A 47 6.39 3.41 -13.88
C SER A 47 4.98 3.97 -13.69
N TYR A 48 4.37 3.72 -12.52
CA TYR A 48 3.07 4.29 -12.15
C TYR A 48 3.12 5.80 -11.96
N THR A 49 4.13 6.33 -11.26
CA THR A 49 4.25 7.79 -11.08
C THR A 49 4.49 8.51 -12.40
N LYS A 50 5.32 7.95 -13.30
CA LYS A 50 5.52 8.50 -14.65
C LYS A 50 4.24 8.47 -15.48
N ALA A 51 3.47 7.39 -15.42
CA ALA A 51 2.19 7.30 -16.13
C ALA A 51 1.19 8.36 -15.62
N LEU A 52 1.11 8.53 -14.30
CA LEU A 52 0.24 9.54 -13.69
C LEU A 52 0.68 10.97 -13.99
N ALA A 53 1.98 11.24 -14.13
CA ALA A 53 2.48 12.57 -14.48
C ALA A 53 1.95 13.08 -15.84
N GLY A 54 1.55 12.18 -16.75
CA GLY A 54 0.88 12.55 -18.00
C GLY A 54 -0.59 12.96 -17.86
N TYR A 55 -1.20 12.71 -16.69
CA TYR A 55 -2.61 12.99 -16.44
C TYR A 55 -2.81 14.38 -15.81
N ARG A 56 -3.49 15.27 -16.54
CA ARG A 56 -3.71 16.67 -16.12
C ARG A 56 -4.56 16.83 -14.86
N GLY A 57 -5.37 15.84 -14.51
CA GLY A 57 -6.16 15.86 -13.27
C GLY A 57 -5.32 15.63 -12.01
N GLY A 58 -4.05 15.26 -12.16
CA GLY A 58 -3.18 14.89 -11.06
C GLY A 58 -3.67 13.63 -10.32
N GLY A 59 -3.05 13.34 -9.19
CA GLY A 59 -3.44 12.23 -8.34
C GLY A 59 -2.31 11.80 -7.43
N LEU A 60 -2.57 10.75 -6.67
CA LEU A 60 -1.57 10.08 -5.85
C LEU A 60 -1.69 8.58 -6.10
N ILE A 61 -0.59 7.95 -6.49
CA ILE A 61 -0.51 6.49 -6.56
C ILE A 61 -0.43 5.96 -5.14
N LEU A 62 -1.31 5.02 -4.79
CA LEU A 62 -1.33 4.37 -3.49
C LEU A 62 -0.83 2.94 -3.62
N PHE A 63 0.18 2.56 -2.85
CA PHE A 63 0.55 1.16 -2.69
C PHE A 63 -0.45 0.48 -1.76
N ALA A 64 -1.03 -0.64 -2.18
CA ALA A 64 -1.96 -1.41 -1.36
C ALA A 64 -1.21 -2.26 -0.33
N SER A 65 -1.28 -1.88 0.95
CA SER A 65 -0.54 -2.52 2.05
C SER A 65 -0.79 -4.03 2.13
N LYS A 66 -2.03 -4.46 1.86
CA LYS A 66 -2.43 -5.88 1.86
C LYS A 66 -1.61 -6.77 0.93
N ALA A 67 -0.91 -6.19 -0.05
CA ALA A 67 -0.01 -6.94 -0.92
C ALA A 67 1.27 -7.36 -0.19
N PHE A 68 1.88 -6.44 0.58
CA PHE A 68 3.06 -6.70 1.40
C PHE A 68 3.36 -5.51 2.33
N MET A 69 3.06 -5.63 3.63
CA MET A 69 3.19 -4.54 4.58
C MET A 69 4.34 -4.77 5.57
N THR A 70 5.48 -4.15 5.30
CA THR A 70 6.64 -4.08 6.21
C THR A 70 7.12 -2.64 6.34
N THR A 71 7.85 -2.32 7.41
CA THR A 71 8.44 -0.98 7.58
C THR A 71 9.43 -0.64 6.47
N ALA A 72 10.16 -1.63 5.95
CA ALA A 72 11.05 -1.46 4.79
C ALA A 72 10.25 -1.12 3.53
N MET A 73 9.15 -1.82 3.25
CA MET A 73 8.30 -1.52 2.10
C MET A 73 7.69 -0.12 2.21
N CYS A 74 7.23 0.29 3.39
CA CYS A 74 6.73 1.65 3.63
C CYS A 74 7.77 2.71 3.23
N LYS A 75 9.01 2.54 3.68
CA LYS A 75 10.12 3.47 3.37
C LYS A 75 10.45 3.51 1.88
N ILE A 76 10.45 2.36 1.20
CA ILE A 76 10.69 2.29 -0.25
C ILE A 76 9.58 3.05 -0.98
N VAL A 77 8.32 2.71 -0.73
CA VAL A 77 7.13 3.34 -1.36
C VAL A 77 7.11 4.84 -1.13
N GLU A 78 7.36 5.29 0.11
CA GLU A 78 7.42 6.71 0.46
C GLU A 78 8.53 7.43 -0.29
N SER A 79 9.73 6.85 -0.34
CA SER A 79 10.87 7.45 -1.03
C SER A 79 10.68 7.56 -2.55
N GLU A 80 9.80 6.73 -3.12
CA GLU A 80 9.39 6.81 -4.54
C GLU A 80 8.18 7.75 -4.76
N GLY A 81 7.72 8.43 -3.71
CA GLY A 81 6.68 9.47 -3.78
C GLY A 81 5.24 8.94 -3.83
N LEU A 82 5.03 7.66 -3.54
CA LEU A 82 3.70 7.06 -3.46
C LEU A 82 3.05 7.35 -2.10
N GLY A 83 1.72 7.31 -2.06
CA GLY A 83 0.96 7.16 -0.82
C GLY A 83 0.69 5.70 -0.49
N LEU A 84 -0.09 5.47 0.56
CA LEU A 84 -0.38 4.14 1.08
C LEU A 84 -1.89 3.93 1.23
N ASP A 85 -2.40 2.82 0.70
CA ASP A 85 -3.74 2.32 0.93
C ASP A 85 -3.66 1.24 2.02
N VAL A 86 -4.27 1.52 3.18
CA VAL A 86 -4.35 0.63 4.35
C VAL A 86 -5.79 0.24 4.64
N VAL A 87 -6.02 -0.94 5.20
CA VAL A 87 -7.37 -1.47 5.48
C VAL A 87 -7.63 -1.77 6.95
N SER A 88 -6.66 -1.56 7.84
CA SER A 88 -6.77 -1.90 9.27
C SER A 88 -5.86 -1.05 10.15
N GLY A 89 -6.17 -0.98 11.46
CA GLY A 89 -5.31 -0.35 12.47
C GLY A 89 -3.93 -1.00 12.60
N GLY A 90 -3.81 -2.30 12.31
CA GLY A 90 -2.50 -2.98 12.27
C GLY A 90 -1.59 -2.42 11.18
N GLU A 91 -2.12 -2.14 9.99
CA GLU A 91 -1.34 -1.53 8.91
C GLU A 91 -1.07 -0.05 9.17
N LEU A 92 -2.02 0.68 9.76
CA LEU A 92 -1.78 2.05 10.26
C LEU A 92 -0.63 2.06 11.26
N TYR A 93 -0.60 1.11 12.19
CA TYR A 93 0.46 0.98 13.19
C TYR A 93 1.83 0.77 12.53
N VAL A 94 1.93 -0.11 11.53
CA VAL A 94 3.18 -0.31 10.79
C VAL A 94 3.60 0.96 10.04
N ALA A 95 2.66 1.68 9.40
CA ALA A 95 2.95 2.93 8.69
C ALA A 95 3.48 4.02 9.63
N MET A 96 2.83 4.20 10.79
CA MET A 96 3.28 5.14 11.83
C MET A 96 4.68 4.79 12.34
N ASN A 97 4.94 3.51 12.64
CA ASN A 97 6.25 3.05 13.09
C ASN A 97 7.33 3.15 12.00
N ALA A 98 6.95 3.12 10.73
CA ALA A 98 7.87 3.37 9.62
C ALA A 98 8.23 4.85 9.46
N GLY A 99 7.47 5.76 10.10
CA GLY A 99 7.59 7.20 9.96
C GLY A 99 6.94 7.74 8.68
N PHE A 100 5.99 7.00 8.09
CA PHE A 100 5.35 7.37 6.84
C PHE A 100 4.53 8.66 7.01
N ASP A 101 4.54 9.53 6.00
CA ASP A 101 3.68 10.72 5.94
C ASP A 101 2.20 10.33 5.93
N MET A 102 1.58 10.37 7.11
CA MET A 102 0.19 9.97 7.30
C MET A 102 -0.80 10.80 6.47
N SER A 103 -0.43 12.01 6.03
CA SER A 103 -1.25 12.83 5.13
C SER A 103 -1.40 12.20 3.72
N LYS A 104 -0.54 11.24 3.37
CA LYS A 104 -0.59 10.44 2.13
C LYS A 104 -1.15 9.04 2.34
N VAL A 105 -1.65 8.73 3.53
CA VAL A 105 -2.29 7.45 3.86
C VAL A 105 -3.80 7.54 3.67
N TYR A 106 -4.37 6.48 3.10
CA TYR A 106 -5.80 6.33 2.87
C TYR A 106 -6.28 5.09 3.62
N LEU A 107 -7.18 5.27 4.58
CA LEU A 107 -7.79 4.17 5.31
C LEU A 107 -9.04 3.67 4.58
N HIS A 108 -8.90 2.54 3.90
CA HIS A 108 -9.95 1.71 3.32
C HIS A 108 -10.46 0.66 4.33
N GLY A 109 -11.26 -0.30 3.85
CA GLY A 109 -11.85 -1.39 4.63
C GLY A 109 -13.37 -1.24 4.77
N ASN A 110 -14.10 -2.36 4.79
CA ASN A 110 -15.56 -2.39 4.92
C ASN A 110 -16.06 -2.58 6.36
N ASN A 111 -15.13 -2.74 7.31
CA ASN A 111 -15.43 -3.05 8.70
C ASN A 111 -14.45 -2.35 9.64
N LYS A 112 -14.30 -1.02 9.50
CA LYS A 112 -13.40 -0.24 10.35
C LYS A 112 -13.97 -0.16 11.76
N THR A 113 -13.17 -0.50 12.76
CA THR A 113 -13.59 -0.38 14.16
C THR A 113 -13.55 1.10 14.60
N PRO A 114 -14.31 1.49 15.65
CA PRO A 114 -14.16 2.81 16.26
C PRO A 114 -12.71 3.12 16.67
N GLU A 115 -11.95 2.11 17.07
CA GLU A 115 -10.54 2.21 17.45
C GLU A 115 -9.66 2.54 16.24
N ASP A 116 -9.85 1.86 15.10
CA ASP A 116 -9.15 2.16 13.85
C ASP A 116 -9.41 3.61 13.40
N LEU A 117 -10.66 4.06 13.50
CA LEU A 117 -11.06 5.42 13.11
C LEU A 117 -10.47 6.49 14.03
N ARG A 118 -10.44 6.25 15.36
CA ARG A 118 -9.76 7.15 16.30
C ARG A 118 -8.28 7.23 16.02
N MET A 119 -7.63 6.07 15.81
CA MET A 119 -6.22 6.00 15.45
C MET A 119 -5.94 6.79 14.16
N ALA A 120 -6.79 6.66 13.15
CA ALA A 120 -6.63 7.39 11.89
C ALA A 120 -6.70 8.92 12.08
N VAL A 121 -7.66 9.40 12.88
CA VAL A 121 -7.80 10.84 13.17
C VAL A 121 -6.61 11.35 13.99
N ASP A 122 -6.21 10.62 15.03
CA ASP A 122 -5.09 10.99 15.89
C ASP A 122 -3.76 11.03 15.11
N ALA A 123 -3.57 10.08 14.19
CA ALA A 123 -2.39 10.00 13.34
C ALA A 123 -2.40 11.02 12.18
N GLY A 124 -3.51 11.71 11.93
CA GLY A 124 -3.63 12.65 10.82
C GLY A 124 -3.66 11.96 9.45
N VAL A 125 -4.34 10.81 9.35
CA VAL A 125 -4.54 10.08 8.08
C VAL A 125 -5.18 11.02 7.06
N GLY A 126 -4.60 11.06 5.85
CA GLY A 126 -5.00 11.96 4.79
C GLY A 126 -6.47 11.82 4.41
N ARG A 127 -6.94 10.58 4.18
CA ARG A 127 -8.36 10.31 3.86
C ARG A 127 -8.86 9.01 4.49
N VAL A 128 -10.07 9.04 5.04
CA VAL A 128 -10.81 7.82 5.41
C VAL A 128 -11.85 7.53 4.33
N VAL A 129 -11.84 6.32 3.78
CA VAL A 129 -12.77 5.91 2.72
C VAL A 129 -13.98 5.24 3.35
N ILE A 130 -15.10 5.94 3.42
CA ILE A 130 -16.37 5.48 3.98
C ILE A 130 -16.97 4.41 3.05
N ASP A 131 -17.22 3.22 3.61
CA ASP A 131 -17.74 2.07 2.86
C ASP A 131 -19.24 1.81 3.13
N SER A 132 -19.79 2.38 4.21
CA SER A 132 -21.19 2.21 4.60
C SER A 132 -21.81 3.48 5.19
N MET A 133 -23.15 3.57 5.18
CA MET A 133 -23.88 4.73 5.72
C MET A 133 -23.71 4.87 7.24
N SER A 134 -23.56 3.76 7.97
CA SER A 134 -23.34 3.77 9.42
C SER A 134 -21.97 4.35 9.79
N GLU A 135 -20.95 4.14 8.96
CA GLU A 135 -19.61 4.74 9.17
C GLU A 135 -19.65 6.27 9.14
N ILE A 136 -20.60 6.91 8.43
CA ILE A 136 -20.72 8.37 8.38
C ILE A 136 -20.96 8.94 9.78
N GLY A 137 -21.95 8.40 10.51
CA GLY A 137 -22.30 8.86 11.85
C GLY A 137 -21.18 8.61 12.85
N LEU A 138 -20.55 7.43 12.77
CA LEU A 138 -19.42 7.06 13.61
C LEU A 138 -18.22 8.00 13.38
N MET A 139 -17.83 8.22 12.12
CA MET A 139 -16.72 9.10 11.77
C MET A 139 -17.01 10.55 12.18
N ALA A 140 -18.22 11.06 11.97
CA ALA A 140 -18.61 12.40 12.39
C ALA A 140 -18.54 12.56 13.92
N GLY A 141 -18.99 11.55 14.67
CA GLY A 141 -18.90 11.52 16.13
C GLY A 141 -17.45 11.57 16.63
N ILE A 142 -16.58 10.74 16.05
CA ILE A 142 -15.15 10.69 16.40
C ILE A 142 -14.43 11.98 16.03
N ALA A 143 -14.67 12.52 14.83
CA ALA A 143 -14.08 13.79 14.39
C ALA A 143 -14.47 14.94 15.33
N LYS A 144 -15.73 14.98 15.77
CA LYS A 144 -16.23 15.94 16.77
C LYS A 144 -15.57 15.75 18.14
N GLU A 145 -15.51 14.50 18.63
CA GLU A 145 -14.85 14.13 19.89
C GLU A 145 -13.39 14.63 19.91
N LYS A 146 -12.68 14.45 18.80
CA LYS A 146 -11.26 14.83 18.64
C LYS A 146 -11.04 16.30 18.26
N CYS A 147 -12.10 17.08 18.07
CA CYS A 147 -12.03 18.47 17.59
C CYS A 147 -11.21 18.60 16.29
N ARG A 148 -11.37 17.65 15.35
CA ARG A 148 -10.66 17.60 14.06
C ARG A 148 -11.66 17.56 12.91
N VAL A 149 -11.24 18.09 11.76
CA VAL A 149 -11.94 17.86 10.48
C VAL A 149 -11.19 16.77 9.75
N GLN A 150 -11.78 15.58 9.66
CA GLN A 150 -11.21 14.44 8.93
C GLN A 150 -11.69 14.46 7.47
N PRO A 151 -10.79 14.55 6.48
CA PRO A 151 -11.18 14.37 5.08
C PRO A 151 -11.62 12.93 4.83
N VAL A 152 -12.71 12.79 4.08
CA VAL A 152 -13.29 11.49 3.73
C VAL A 152 -13.51 11.35 2.22
N LEU A 153 -13.55 10.10 1.76
CA LEU A 153 -14.10 9.72 0.46
C LEU A 153 -15.27 8.76 0.71
N VAL A 154 -16.18 8.64 -0.26
CA VAL A 154 -17.25 7.64 -0.22
C VAL A 154 -17.00 6.61 -1.31
N ARG A 155 -17.00 5.33 -0.94
CA ARG A 155 -16.88 4.24 -1.93
C ARG A 155 -18.23 4.06 -2.63
N VAL A 156 -18.24 4.30 -3.93
CA VAL A 156 -19.44 4.13 -4.78
C VAL A 156 -19.34 2.84 -5.60
N LYS A 157 -20.47 2.15 -5.77
CA LYS A 157 -20.60 1.04 -6.73
C LYS A 157 -21.13 1.61 -8.04
N PRO A 158 -20.38 1.56 -9.16
CA PRO A 158 -20.75 2.25 -10.39
C PRO A 158 -21.93 1.64 -11.18
N GLY A 159 -22.66 0.67 -10.62
CA GLY A 159 -23.86 0.10 -11.27
C GLY A 159 -23.60 -0.50 -12.65
N ILE A 160 -22.41 -1.07 -12.88
CA ILE A 160 -22.05 -1.67 -14.17
C ILE A 160 -22.87 -2.94 -14.36
N GLU A 161 -23.75 -2.95 -15.37
CA GLU A 161 -24.50 -4.14 -15.79
C GLU A 161 -23.55 -5.10 -16.52
N ALA A 162 -23.34 -6.31 -15.96
CA ALA A 162 -22.47 -7.32 -16.53
C ALA A 162 -23.21 -8.17 -17.58
N HIS A 163 -23.55 -7.59 -18.73
CA HIS A 163 -24.16 -8.33 -19.86
C HIS A 163 -23.14 -9.07 -20.74
N THR A 164 -21.87 -9.17 -20.35
CA THR A 164 -20.78 -9.70 -21.20
C THR A 164 -20.08 -10.96 -20.66
N HIS A 165 -20.69 -11.66 -19.70
CA HIS A 165 -20.21 -12.95 -19.21
C HIS A 165 -21.36 -13.97 -19.20
N GLU A 166 -21.70 -14.51 -20.38
CA GLU A 166 -22.39 -15.79 -20.48
C GLU A 166 -21.42 -16.89 -20.02
N TYR A 167 -21.86 -17.71 -19.06
CA TYR A 167 -21.12 -18.88 -18.57
C TYR A 167 -21.24 -20.05 -19.55
#